data_AF-A0A6N7ARB3-F1
#
_entry.id   AF-A0A6N7ARB3-F1
#
_cell.length_a   1.000
_cell.length_b   1.000
_cell.length_c   1.000
_cell.angle_alpha   90.00
_cell.angle_beta   90.00
_cell.angle_gamma   90.00
#
_symmetry.space_group_name_H-M   'P 1'
#
loop_
_entity.id
_entity.type
_entity.pdbx_description
1 polymer ?
#
loop_
_entity_poly.entity_id
_entity_poly.type
_entity_poly.pdbx_seq_one_letter_code
_entity_poly.pdbx_strand_id
1 'polypeptide(L)'
;MKTKTTVITLITLAFLFSLVLAAFSAHEAEKGTAKGTITKIEPTEYEITVKDDKGKETKVKSKDTSLRVGDSVVVKGNKVSKEVKPITGGY
;
A
#
# COMPACT_ATOMS: atom_id res chain seq x y z
N MET A 1 -20.42 -1.28 -43.92
CA MET A 1 -20.11 -2.11 -42.72
C MET A 1 -18.88 -1.64 -41.91
N LYS A 2 -17.99 -0.78 -42.42
CA LYS A 2 -16.75 -0.39 -41.71
C LYS A 2 -16.95 0.48 -40.47
N THR A 3 -17.96 1.35 -40.44
CA THR A 3 -18.21 2.29 -39.33
C THR A 3 -18.74 1.62 -38.05
N LYS A 4 -19.53 0.54 -38.17
CA LYS A 4 -20.05 -0.20 -37.02
C LYS A 4 -18.92 -0.88 -36.23
N THR A 5 -17.92 -1.42 -36.91
CA THR A 5 -16.76 -2.07 -36.29
C THR A 5 -15.90 -1.06 -35.53
N THR A 6 -15.67 0.14 -36.07
CA THR A 6 -14.89 1.19 -35.39
C THR A 6 -15.55 1.66 -34.10
N VAL A 7 -16.87 1.82 -34.09
CA VAL A 7 -17.62 2.25 -32.89
C VAL A 7 -17.56 1.18 -31.80
N ILE A 8 -17.70 -0.09 -32.17
CA ILE A 8 -17.61 -1.22 -31.22
C ILE A 8 -16.23 -1.28 -30.58
N THR A 9 -15.15 -1.14 -31.37
CA THR A 9 -13.77 -1.15 -30.87
C THR A 9 -13.49 0.02 -29.90
N LEU A 10 -14.08 1.19 -30.16
CA LEU A 10 -13.91 2.35 -29.29
C LEU A 10 -14.59 2.14 -27.93
N ILE A 11 -15.79 1.53 -27.93
CA ILE A 11 -16.54 1.24 -26.70
C ILE A 11 -15.85 0.17 -25.86
N THR A 12 -15.34 -0.90 -26.48
CA THR A 12 -14.57 -1.91 -25.76
C THR A 12 -13.27 -1.36 -25.18
N LEU A 13 -12.58 -0.47 -25.89
CA LEU A 13 -11.38 0.18 -25.37
C LEU A 13 -11.70 1.08 -24.16
N ALA A 14 -12.77 1.87 -24.22
CA ALA A 14 -13.21 2.70 -23.09
C ALA A 14 -13.61 1.85 -21.87
N PHE A 15 -14.24 0.70 -22.09
CA PHE A 15 -14.63 -0.21 -21.02
C PHE A 15 -13.42 -0.87 -20.34
N LEU A 16 -12.44 -1.33 -21.13
CA LEU A 16 -11.18 -1.85 -20.61
C LEU A 16 -10.41 -0.80 -19.81
N PHE A 17 -10.37 0.43 -20.30
CA PHE A 17 -9.71 1.53 -19.59
C PHE A 17 -10.39 1.85 -18.26
N SER A 18 -11.72 1.83 -18.23
CA SER A 18 -12.52 2.03 -17.01
C SER A 18 -12.28 0.92 -15.98
N LEU A 19 -12.14 -0.33 -16.43
CA LEU A 19 -11.82 -1.46 -15.56
C LEU A 19 -10.43 -1.33 -14.91
N VAL A 20 -9.43 -0.88 -15.68
CA VAL A 20 -8.07 -0.68 -15.16
C VAL A 20 -8.03 0.44 -14.10
N LEU A 21 -8.77 1.53 -14.32
CA LEU A 21 -8.88 2.63 -13.34
C LEU A 21 -9.63 2.20 -12.06
N ALA A 22 -10.66 1.37 -12.18
CA ALA A 22 -11.38 0.81 -11.04
C ALA A 22 -10.49 -0.15 -10.23
N ALA A 23 -9.68 -0.98 -10.89
CA ALA A 23 -8.72 -1.87 -10.23
C ALA A 23 -7.63 -1.09 -9.46
N PHE A 24 -7.13 0.02 -10.03
CA PHE A 24 -6.19 0.91 -9.34
C PHE A 24 -6.82 1.60 -8.12
N SER A 25 -8.10 2.02 -8.23
CA SER A 25 -8.83 2.65 -7.13
C SER A 25 -9.17 1.67 -6.01
N ALA A 26 -9.47 0.40 -6.34
CA ALA A 26 -9.68 -0.66 -5.36
C ALA A 26 -8.38 -0.98 -4.58
N HIS A 27 -7.22 -0.92 -5.23
CA HIS A 27 -5.92 -1.06 -4.56
C HIS A 27 -5.61 0.09 -3.60
N GLU A 28 -6.13 1.30 -3.86
CA GLU A 28 -6.01 2.44 -2.95
C GLU A 28 -7.02 2.38 -1.79
N ALA A 29 -8.23 1.86 -2.02
CA ALA A 29 -9.29 1.79 -1.01
C ALA A 29 -9.04 0.74 0.09
N GLU A 30 -8.24 -0.29 -0.19
CA GLU A 30 -7.83 -1.29 0.81
C GLU A 30 -6.61 -0.85 1.66
N LYS A 31 -6.22 0.43 1.58
CA LYS A 31 -5.20 1.04 2.46
C LYS A 31 -5.77 1.31 3.85
N GLY A 32 -6.41 0.30 4.43
CA GLY A 32 -6.69 0.26 5.85
C GLY A 32 -5.38 0.41 6.61
N THR A 33 -5.43 1.16 7.72
CA THR A 33 -4.34 1.21 8.70
C THR A 33 -3.95 -0.19 9.12
N ALA A 34 -2.85 -0.71 8.57
CA ALA A 34 -2.29 -1.98 9.00
C ALA A 34 -1.25 -1.68 10.07
N LYS A 35 -1.39 -2.29 11.24
CA LYS A 35 -0.37 -2.25 12.29
C LYS A 35 0.49 -3.50 12.18
N GLY A 36 1.80 -3.36 12.37
CA GLY A 36 2.69 -4.50 12.37
C GLY A 36 4.08 -4.16 12.87
N THR A 37 4.94 -5.16 12.90
CA THR A 37 6.32 -5.05 13.34
C THR A 37 7.26 -5.15 12.16
N ILE A 38 8.29 -4.30 12.10
CA ILE A 38 9.32 -4.42 11.07
C ILE A 38 10.13 -5.69 11.31
N THR A 39 10.14 -6.61 10.34
CA THR A 39 10.94 -7.84 10.41
C THR A 39 12.23 -7.73 9.58
N LYS A 40 12.23 -6.90 8.54
CA LYS A 40 13.39 -6.73 7.64
C LYS A 40 13.45 -5.31 7.09
N ILE A 41 14.66 -4.77 6.95
CA ILE A 41 14.93 -3.49 6.28
C ILE A 41 15.96 -3.74 5.19
N GLU A 42 15.64 -3.32 3.98
CA GLU A 42 16.52 -3.37 2.81
C GLU A 42 16.91 -1.94 2.45
N PRO A 43 18.00 -1.40 3.05
CA PRO A 43 18.36 0.01 2.92
C PRO A 43 18.76 0.39 1.49
N THR A 44 19.24 -0.58 0.70
CA THR A 44 19.61 -0.38 -0.71
C THR A 44 18.39 -0.03 -1.58
N GLU A 45 17.22 -0.57 -1.27
CA GLU A 45 15.98 -0.39 -2.05
C GLU A 45 14.94 0.49 -1.34
N TYR A 46 15.27 1.02 -0.16
CA TYR A 46 14.33 1.70 0.73
C TYR A 46 13.06 0.88 0.98
N GLU A 47 13.19 -0.45 1.05
CA GLU A 47 12.08 -1.38 1.25
C GLU A 47 12.10 -1.95 2.68
N ILE A 48 10.93 -2.05 3.29
CA ILE A 48 10.74 -2.53 4.66
C ILE A 48 9.67 -3.62 4.64
N THR A 49 9.95 -4.74 5.28
CA THR A 49 8.96 -5.80 5.50
C THR A 49 8.32 -5.59 6.87
N VAL A 50 7.00 -5.44 6.87
CA VAL A 50 6.18 -5.31 8.08
C VAL A 50 5.32 -6.56 8.22
N LYS A 51 5.40 -7.23 9.36
CA LYS A 51 4.57 -8.38 9.70
C LYS A 51 3.43 -7.95 10.62
N ASP A 52 2.20 -8.24 10.23
CA ASP A 52 1.04 -7.96 11.08
C ASP A 52 0.83 -9.03 12.17
N ASP A 53 -0.13 -8.78 13.05
CA ASP A 53 -0.55 -9.68 14.13
C ASP A 53 -1.16 -11.00 13.63
N LYS A 54 -1.66 -11.01 12.39
CA LYS A 54 -2.18 -12.19 11.70
C LYS A 54 -1.08 -12.98 10.98
N GLY A 55 0.17 -12.52 11.06
CA GLY A 55 1.33 -13.15 10.46
C GLY A 55 1.53 -12.86 8.97
N LYS A 56 0.74 -11.97 8.36
CA LYS A 56 0.90 -11.51 6.98
C LYS A 56 2.07 -10.54 6.88
N GLU A 57 2.97 -10.79 5.94
CA GLU A 57 4.08 -9.91 5.62
C GLU A 57 3.71 -8.95 4.49
N THR A 58 3.95 -7.67 4.71
CA THR A 58 3.70 -6.60 3.74
C THR A 58 4.98 -5.85 3.47
N LYS A 59 5.37 -5.76 2.20
CA LYS A 59 6.51 -4.96 1.77
C LYS A 59 6.05 -3.54 1.49
N VAL A 60 6.74 -2.57 2.09
CA VAL A 60 6.45 -1.15 1.94
C VAL A 60 7.72 -0.36 1.72
N LYS A 61 7.68 0.56 0.77
CA LYS A 61 8.80 1.48 0.53
C LYS A 61 8.74 2.62 1.53
N SER A 62 9.83 2.83 2.28
CA SER A 62 9.98 3.95 3.19
C SER A 62 11.39 4.50 3.10
N LYS A 63 11.48 5.83 2.90
CA LYS A 63 12.76 6.56 2.91
C LYS A 63 13.16 7.01 4.31
N ASP A 64 12.37 6.67 5.33
CA ASP A 64 12.66 7.06 6.71
C ASP A 64 13.77 6.17 7.28
N THR A 65 14.93 6.78 7.49
CA THR A 65 16.13 6.12 8.05
C THR A 65 16.04 5.88 9.55
N SER A 66 15.00 6.38 10.21
CA SER A 66 14.80 6.27 11.65
C SER A 66 14.20 4.93 12.08
N LEU A 67 13.72 4.14 11.12
CA LEU A 67 13.05 2.85 11.33
C LEU A 67 14.05 1.72 11.60
N ARG A 68 13.73 0.82 12.54
CA ARG A 68 14.56 -0.33 12.89
C ARG A 68 13.75 -1.62 12.90
N VAL A 69 14.42 -2.75 12.68
CA VAL A 69 13.82 -4.08 12.87
C VAL A 69 13.37 -4.23 14.33
N GLY A 70 12.15 -4.71 14.53
CA GLY A 70 11.48 -4.79 15.84
C GLY A 70 10.59 -3.59 16.17
N ASP A 71 10.65 -2.49 15.42
CA ASP A 71 9.77 -1.35 15.65
C ASP A 71 8.31 -1.69 15.28
N SER A 72 7.38 -1.26 16.12
CA SER A 72 5.95 -1.25 15.79
C SER A 72 5.61 -0.05 14.92
N VAL A 73 5.01 -0.32 13.78
CA VAL A 73 4.69 0.69 12.77
C VAL A 73 3.25 0.57 12.31
N VAL A 74 2.69 1.71 11.92
CA VAL A 74 1.41 1.79 11.25
C VAL A 74 1.66 2.11 9.79
N VAL A 75 1.20 1.23 8.92
CA VAL A 75 1.19 1.42 7.48
C VAL A 75 -0.15 2.03 7.09
N LYS A 76 -0.12 3.29 6.65
CA LYS A 76 -1.26 4.01 6.08
C LYS A 76 -0.97 4.23 4.59
N GLY A 77 -1.48 3.32 3.78
CA GLY A 77 -1.17 3.33 2.35
C GLY A 77 0.30 3.14 2.06
N ASN A 78 0.92 4.11 1.37
CA ASN A 78 2.36 4.06 1.02
C ASN A 78 3.24 4.73 2.08
N LYS A 79 2.69 5.12 3.24
CA LYS A 79 3.45 5.74 4.32
C LYS A 79 3.55 4.80 5.50
N VAL A 80 4.78 4.56 5.94
CA VAL A 80 5.10 3.89 7.18
C VAL A 80 5.34 4.96 8.23
N SER A 81 4.68 4.86 9.39
CA SER A 81 4.91 5.74 10.52
C SER A 81 5.16 4.89 11.76
N LYS A 82 6.17 5.24 12.56
CA LYS A 82 6.31 4.59 13.88
C LYS A 82 5.03 4.81 14.66
N GLU A 83 4.57 3.76 15.32
CA GLU A 83 3.52 3.90 16.31
C GLU A 83 4.15 4.60 17.51
N VAL A 84 4.04 5.93 17.54
CA VAL A 84 4.28 6.68 18.77
C VAL A 84 3.11 6.28 19.68
N LYS A 85 3.34 5.33 20.59
CA LYS A 85 2.40 5.13 21.70
C LYS A 85 2.16 6.52 22.27
N PRO A 86 0.91 7.03 22.32
CA PRO A 86 0.67 8.26 23.04
C PRO A 86 1.28 8.05 24.41
N ILE A 87 2.11 9.01 24.83
CA ILE A 87 2.59 9.09 26.19
C ILE A 87 1.31 9.31 27.00
N THR A 88 0.63 8.22 27.37
CA THR A 88 -0.40 8.26 28.40
C THR A 88 0.37 8.64 29.64
N GLY A 89 0.37 9.94 29.91
CA GLY A 89 0.94 10.54 31.11
C GLY A 89 0.49 9.71 32.29
N GLY A 90 1.47 9.12 32.96
CA GLY A 90 1.27 8.25 34.10
C GLY A 90 2.38 8.55 35.08
N TYR A 91 2.05 9.47 35.99
CA TYR A 91 2.76 9.96 37.17
C TYR A 91 3.87 10.99 36.96
#